data_AF-A0A4U1CNS6-F1
#
_entry.id   AF-A0A4U1CNS6-F1
#
_cell.length_a   1.000
_cell.length_b   1.000
_cell.length_c   1.000
_cell.angle_alpha   90.00
_cell.angle_beta   90.00
_cell.angle_gamma   90.00
#
_symmetry.space_group_name_H-M   'P 1'
#
loop_
_entity.id
_entity.type
_entity.pdbx_description
1 polymer ?
#
loop_
_entity_poly.entity_id
_entity_poly.type
_entity_poly.pdbx_seq_one_letter_code
_entity_poly.pdbx_strand_id
1 'polypeptide(L)'
;MEQNLENNDWKKEAPLLASLPLNNPFVVPEGYFEGLGNEISNAVYLEGLKAKVNGSGFSTPENYFDGLNENINAAIFAEKLKAAIPQEGFGIPANYFEQMQSSILAKIIQDSQAKAEPTILRLWHSKLVKYASAACFVIIAGVGTIYLNSQPAEQKSLTAELVTEQMLYDIDEDVIIEHIEATEPRQAQASASDVALESYILNNYSQNEIAGL
;
A
#
# COMPACT_ATOMS: atom_id res chain seq x y z
N MET A 1 -42.66 56.63 49.20
CA MET A 1 -43.57 55.70 48.49
C MET A 1 -44.98 56.21 48.71
N GLU A 2 -45.52 56.91 47.72
CA GLU A 2 -46.93 57.33 47.71
C GLU A 2 -47.78 56.06 47.56
N GLN A 3 -48.54 55.73 48.60
CA GLN A 3 -49.52 54.65 48.49
C GLN A 3 -50.64 55.16 47.59
N ASN A 4 -50.74 54.57 46.40
CA ASN A 4 -51.83 54.81 45.47
C ASN A 4 -53.14 54.40 46.16
N LEU A 5 -53.84 55.35 46.77
CA LEU A 5 -54.97 55.14 47.67
C LEU A 5 -56.27 54.74 46.93
N GLU A 6 -56.28 54.80 45.60
CA GLU A 6 -57.49 54.62 44.79
C GLU A 6 -57.91 53.16 44.58
N ASN A 7 -57.13 52.16 45.00
CA ASN A 7 -57.48 50.75 44.79
C ASN A 7 -57.14 49.84 45.99
N ASN A 8 -57.70 50.16 47.15
CA ASN A 8 -57.56 49.36 48.38
C ASN A 8 -58.88 48.73 48.84
N ASP A 9 -59.94 48.76 48.02
CA ASP A 9 -61.24 48.18 48.40
C ASP A 9 -61.16 46.67 48.66
N TRP A 10 -60.21 45.98 48.01
CA TRP A 10 -59.90 44.57 48.30
C TRP A 10 -59.53 44.32 49.77
N LYS A 11 -58.96 45.32 50.48
CA LYS A 11 -58.63 45.19 51.91
C LYS A 11 -59.88 45.15 52.80
N LYS A 12 -60.98 45.74 52.34
CA LYS A 12 -62.28 45.68 53.01
C LYS A 12 -62.99 44.36 52.71
N GLU A 13 -62.85 43.87 51.49
CA GLU A 13 -63.44 42.60 51.04
C GLU A 13 -62.73 41.37 51.64
N ALA A 14 -61.42 41.48 51.89
CA ALA A 14 -60.60 40.40 52.45
C ALA A 14 -59.69 40.90 53.59
N PRO A 15 -60.25 41.27 54.76
CA PRO A 15 -59.48 41.83 55.89
C PRO A 15 -58.45 40.84 56.45
N LEU A 16 -58.71 39.53 56.33
CA LEU A 16 -57.77 38.48 56.72
C LEU A 16 -56.56 38.39 55.78
N LEU A 17 -56.72 38.67 54.49
CA LEU A 17 -55.62 38.68 53.54
C LEU A 17 -54.80 39.96 53.67
N ALA A 18 -55.47 41.07 53.96
CA ALA A 18 -54.83 42.36 54.19
C ALA A 18 -53.97 42.39 55.48
N SER A 19 -54.31 41.55 56.48
CA SER A 19 -53.56 41.46 57.74
C SER A 19 -52.36 40.52 57.68
N LEU A 20 -52.22 39.73 56.60
CA LEU A 20 -51.05 38.87 56.41
C LEU A 20 -49.81 39.72 56.08
N PRO A 21 -48.65 39.39 56.65
CA PRO A 21 -47.40 40.05 56.29
C PRO A 21 -47.10 39.76 54.81
N LEU A 22 -46.86 40.81 54.02
CA LEU A 22 -46.31 40.69 52.67
C LEU A 22 -44.84 40.25 52.79
N ASN A 23 -44.63 38.96 52.97
CA ASN A 23 -43.32 38.35 52.85
C ASN A 23 -43.31 37.52 51.57
N ASN A 24 -42.37 37.81 50.67
CA ASN A 24 -42.19 37.00 49.47
C ASN A 24 -41.28 35.80 49.82
N PRO A 25 -41.80 34.56 49.88
CA PRO A 25 -40.98 33.39 50.20
C PRO A 25 -40.11 32.95 49.01
N PHE A 26 -40.28 33.54 47.83
CA PHE A 26 -39.54 33.19 46.63
C PHE A 26 -38.27 34.03 46.53
N VAL A 27 -37.13 33.37 46.68
CA VAL A 27 -35.80 33.94 46.48
C VAL A 27 -35.13 33.17 45.36
N VAL A 28 -34.63 33.89 44.35
CA VAL A 28 -33.78 33.28 43.32
C VAL A 28 -32.32 33.35 43.75
N PRO A 29 -31.50 32.35 43.39
CA PRO A 29 -30.05 32.39 43.64
C PRO A 29 -29.39 33.62 43.02
N GLU A 30 -28.27 34.02 43.60
CA GLU A 30 -27.42 35.07 43.05
C GLU A 30 -26.98 34.69 41.61
N GLY A 31 -27.02 35.66 40.69
CA GLY A 31 -26.67 35.45 39.27
C GLY A 31 -27.72 34.72 38.43
N TYR A 32 -28.87 34.31 38.98
CA TYR A 32 -29.92 33.59 38.23
C TYR A 32 -30.31 34.29 36.92
N PHE A 33 -30.61 35.59 36.98
CA PHE A 33 -31.02 36.35 35.79
C PHE A 33 -29.86 36.73 34.86
N GLU A 34 -28.61 36.70 35.33
CA GLU A 34 -27.43 37.03 34.53
C GLU A 34 -27.14 35.90 33.52
N GLY A 35 -27.35 34.64 33.91
CA GLY A 35 -27.17 33.46 33.05
C GLY A 35 -28.42 33.02 32.27
N LEU A 36 -29.62 33.39 32.75
CA LEU A 36 -30.89 32.85 32.25
C LEU A 36 -31.08 33.02 30.73
N GLY A 37 -30.71 34.18 30.17
CA GLY A 37 -30.85 34.43 28.73
C GLY A 37 -30.00 33.49 27.87
N ASN A 38 -28.79 33.17 28.34
CA ASN A 38 -27.89 32.23 27.67
C ASN A 38 -28.39 30.79 27.85
N GLU A 39 -28.86 30.42 29.05
CA GLU A 39 -29.42 29.09 29.31
C GLU A 39 -30.64 28.82 28.43
N ILE A 40 -31.58 29.77 28.32
CA ILE A 40 -32.76 29.64 27.47
C ILE A 40 -32.34 29.52 25.99
N SER A 41 -31.45 30.40 25.52
CA SER A 41 -30.96 30.35 24.14
C SER A 41 -30.29 29.00 23.82
N ASN A 42 -29.46 28.49 24.73
CA ASN A 42 -28.81 27.20 24.59
C ASN A 42 -29.80 26.03 24.60
N ALA A 43 -30.81 26.07 25.48
CA ALA A 43 -31.85 25.05 25.56
C ALA A 43 -32.66 24.98 24.26
N VAL A 44 -33.11 26.13 23.75
CA VAL A 44 -33.84 26.23 22.46
C VAL A 44 -32.98 25.75 21.30
N TYR A 45 -31.69 26.11 21.29
CA TYR A 45 -30.75 25.64 20.27
C TYR A 45 -30.58 24.12 20.32
N LEU A 46 -30.39 23.54 21.51
CA LEU A 46 -30.27 22.08 21.69
C LEU A 46 -31.53 21.33 21.26
N GLU A 47 -32.71 21.88 21.58
CA GLU A 47 -33.99 21.32 21.17
C GLU A 47 -34.13 21.33 19.65
N GLY A 48 -33.74 22.44 19.01
CA GLY A 48 -33.69 22.55 17.54
C GLY A 48 -32.73 21.56 16.89
N LEU A 49 -31.58 21.27 17.52
CA LEU A 49 -30.64 20.24 17.05
C LEU A 49 -31.23 18.83 17.21
N LYS A 50 -31.81 18.51 18.37
CA LYS A 50 -32.47 17.22 18.63
C LYS A 50 -33.58 16.93 17.63
N ALA A 51 -34.36 17.94 17.25
CA ALA A 51 -35.43 17.78 16.26
C ALA A 51 -34.92 17.50 14.84
N LYS A 52 -33.67 17.90 14.52
CA LYS A 52 -33.07 17.74 13.19
C LYS A 52 -32.19 16.49 13.06
N VAL A 53 -31.79 15.88 14.17
CA VAL A 53 -30.92 14.70 14.18
C VAL A 53 -31.73 13.47 14.56
N ASN A 54 -31.83 12.51 13.64
CA ASN A 54 -32.45 11.22 13.91
C ASN A 54 -31.47 10.32 14.68
N GLY A 55 -31.40 10.48 16.01
CA GLY A 55 -30.55 9.67 16.91
C GLY A 55 -29.65 10.49 17.84
N SER A 56 -28.69 9.84 18.49
CA SER A 56 -27.74 10.50 19.41
C SER A 56 -26.81 11.51 18.74
N GLY A 57 -26.75 11.56 17.41
CA GLY A 57 -25.88 12.45 16.64
C GLY A 57 -24.38 12.14 16.74
N PHE A 58 -24.00 11.26 17.66
CA PHE A 58 -22.65 10.77 17.86
C PHE A 58 -22.65 9.27 17.63
N SER A 59 -21.91 8.83 16.62
CA SER A 59 -21.58 7.43 16.39
C SER A 59 -20.09 7.29 16.41
N THR A 60 -19.60 6.27 17.12
CA THR A 60 -18.22 5.84 16.97
C THR A 60 -18.10 4.97 15.70
N PRO A 61 -16.91 4.94 15.07
CA PRO A 61 -16.62 3.97 14.03
C PRO A 61 -16.79 2.53 14.52
N GLU A 62 -16.97 1.61 13.58
CA GLU A 62 -16.99 0.17 13.87
C GLU A 62 -15.69 -0.24 14.58
N ASN A 63 -15.81 -1.10 15.60
CA ASN A 63 -14.69 -1.62 16.41
C ASN A 63 -13.84 -0.56 17.15
N TYR A 64 -14.32 0.68 17.31
CA TYR A 64 -13.61 1.74 18.07
C TYR A 64 -13.22 1.28 19.49
N PHE A 65 -14.10 0.54 20.15
CA PHE A 65 -13.89 0.09 21.53
C PHE A 65 -13.05 -1.19 21.64
N ASP A 66 -12.88 -1.95 20.56
CA ASP A 66 -12.25 -3.28 20.59
C ASP A 66 -10.74 -3.20 20.89
N GLY A 67 -10.09 -2.09 20.53
CA GLY A 67 -8.67 -1.83 20.81
C GLY A 67 -8.41 -0.59 21.65
N LEU A 68 -9.46 0.06 22.18
CA LEU A 68 -9.32 1.33 22.90
C LEU A 68 -8.46 1.17 24.15
N ASN A 69 -8.69 0.10 24.91
CA ASN A 69 -7.97 -0.16 26.15
C ASN A 69 -6.49 -0.43 25.89
N GLU A 70 -6.17 -1.24 24.88
CA GLU A 70 -4.80 -1.55 24.45
C GLU A 70 -4.09 -0.29 24.00
N ASN A 71 -4.74 0.56 23.19
CA ASN A 71 -4.18 1.82 22.71
C ASN A 71 -3.89 2.79 23.86
N ILE A 72 -4.81 2.96 24.81
CA ILE A 72 -4.61 3.80 25.99
C ILE A 72 -3.42 3.29 26.81
N ASN A 73 -3.38 1.99 27.09
CA ASN A 73 -2.30 1.39 27.88
C ASN A 73 -0.95 1.48 27.15
N ALA A 74 -0.92 1.29 25.83
CA ALA A 74 0.28 1.45 25.02
C ALA A 74 0.80 2.89 25.05
N ALA A 75 -0.09 3.89 24.93
CA ALA A 75 0.27 5.30 25.01
C ALA A 75 0.86 5.65 26.40
N ILE A 76 0.19 5.22 27.47
CA ILE A 76 0.67 5.42 28.85
C ILE A 76 2.03 4.75 29.06
N PHE A 77 2.21 3.53 28.55
CA PHE A 77 3.47 2.80 28.68
C PHE A 77 4.60 3.49 27.90
N ALA A 78 4.33 3.95 26.68
CA ALA A 78 5.29 4.71 25.88
C ALA A 78 5.71 6.01 26.57
N GLU A 79 4.78 6.72 27.21
CA GLU A 79 5.08 7.93 27.98
C GLU A 79 5.96 7.61 29.20
N LYS A 80 5.64 6.54 29.94
CA LYS A 80 6.45 6.07 31.08
C LYS A 80 7.87 5.67 30.66
N LEU A 81 8.00 4.99 29.52
CA LEU A 81 9.31 4.63 28.97
C LEU A 81 10.15 5.86 28.61
N LYS A 82 9.54 6.86 27.97
CA LYS A 82 10.21 8.14 27.67
C LYS A 82 10.66 8.87 28.93
N ALA A 83 9.87 8.84 29.99
CA ALA A 83 10.25 9.44 31.28
C ALA A 83 11.35 8.66 32.00
N ALA A 84 11.40 7.33 31.84
CA ALA A 84 12.37 6.46 32.50
C ALA A 84 13.72 6.37 31.77
N ILE A 85 13.76 6.61 30.46
CA ILE A 85 14.97 6.50 29.63
C ILE A 85 15.43 7.92 29.23
N PRO A 86 16.51 8.46 29.83
CA PRO A 86 16.98 9.82 29.57
C PRO A 86 17.69 10.01 28.22
N GLN A 87 17.84 8.95 27.41
CA GLN A 87 18.41 9.04 26.08
C GLN A 87 17.33 8.78 25.03
N GLU A 88 17.23 9.69 24.05
CA GLU A 88 16.43 9.46 22.86
C GLU A 88 16.93 8.17 22.20
N GLY A 89 16.08 7.15 22.21
CA GLY A 89 16.40 5.84 21.68
C GLY A 89 16.84 5.93 20.22
N PHE A 90 17.74 5.03 19.84
CA PHE A 90 18.41 4.91 18.54
C PHE A 90 19.60 5.85 18.32
N GLY A 91 20.62 5.70 19.18
CA GLY A 91 21.97 6.15 18.88
C GLY A 91 22.74 5.09 18.09
N ILE A 92 23.50 5.52 17.10
CA ILE A 92 24.51 4.66 16.48
C ILE A 92 25.68 4.41 17.44
N PRO A 93 26.28 3.21 17.45
CA PRO A 93 27.47 2.94 18.24
C PRO A 93 28.61 3.90 17.90
N ALA A 94 29.44 4.21 18.89
CA ALA A 94 30.65 5.00 18.67
C ALA A 94 31.51 4.37 17.56
N ASN A 95 31.94 5.19 16.61
CA ASN A 95 32.78 4.80 15.48
C ASN A 95 32.14 3.87 14.43
N TYR A 96 30.80 3.80 14.35
CA TYR A 96 30.08 2.98 13.36
C TYR A 96 30.51 3.28 11.91
N PHE A 97 30.56 4.56 11.54
CA PHE A 97 30.88 4.96 10.17
C PHE A 97 32.36 4.75 9.82
N GLU A 98 33.26 4.95 10.79
CA GLU A 98 34.69 4.73 10.67
C GLU A 98 34.99 3.23 10.48
N GLN A 99 34.34 2.36 11.25
CA GLN A 99 34.43 0.91 11.06
C GLN A 99 33.86 0.45 9.72
N MET A 100 32.71 1.01 9.31
CA MET A 100 32.12 0.71 8.01
C MET A 100 33.06 1.11 6.86
N GLN A 101 33.60 2.32 6.90
CA GLN A 101 34.52 2.83 5.88
C GLN A 101 35.80 1.99 5.81
N SER A 102 36.42 1.68 6.95
CA SER A 102 37.61 0.83 6.99
C SER A 102 37.36 -0.57 6.45
N SER A 103 36.20 -1.16 6.75
CA SER A 103 35.80 -2.50 6.26
C SER A 103 35.59 -2.52 4.75
N ILE A 104 34.96 -1.48 4.19
CA ILE A 104 34.77 -1.33 2.75
C ILE A 104 36.13 -1.23 2.04
N LEU A 105 37.02 -0.38 2.53
CA LEU A 105 38.36 -0.21 1.95
C LEU A 105 39.18 -1.50 2.01
N ALA A 106 39.15 -2.21 3.15
CA ALA A 106 39.83 -3.49 3.30
C ALA A 106 39.33 -4.53 2.27
N LYS A 107 38.01 -4.61 2.06
CA LYS A 107 37.41 -5.51 1.08
C LYS A 107 37.79 -5.16 -0.36
N ILE A 108 37.77 -3.87 -0.72
CA ILE A 108 38.19 -3.42 -2.06
C ILE A 108 39.66 -3.78 -2.33
N ILE A 109 40.54 -3.56 -1.36
CA ILE A 109 41.98 -3.86 -1.51
C ILE A 109 42.19 -5.38 -1.64
N GLN A 110 41.50 -6.18 -0.82
CA GLN A 110 41.58 -7.63 -0.85
C GLN A 110 41.08 -8.21 -2.19
N ASP A 111 39.94 -7.74 -2.69
CA ASP A 111 39.39 -8.18 -3.98
C ASP A 111 40.26 -7.72 -5.17
N SER A 112 40.93 -6.57 -5.04
CA SER A 112 41.88 -6.08 -6.06
C SER A 112 43.17 -6.88 -6.13
N GLN A 113 43.63 -7.47 -5.01
CA GLN A 113 44.83 -8.31 -4.99
C GLN A 113 44.55 -9.81 -5.25
N ALA A 114 43.31 -10.27 -5.04
CA ALA A 114 42.90 -11.65 -5.32
C ALA A 114 42.50 -11.88 -6.79
N LYS A 115 42.24 -10.81 -7.56
CA LYS A 115 41.91 -10.92 -8.98
C LYS A 115 43.19 -11.08 -9.79
N ALA A 116 43.56 -12.33 -10.05
CA ALA A 116 44.59 -12.67 -11.03
C ALA A 116 44.36 -11.88 -12.33
N GLU A 117 45.44 -11.33 -12.88
CA GLU A 117 45.46 -10.46 -14.05
C GLU A 117 44.48 -10.93 -15.14
N PRO A 118 43.76 -10.03 -15.83
CA PRO A 118 42.80 -10.43 -16.84
C PRO A 118 43.53 -11.20 -17.95
N THR A 119 43.43 -12.54 -17.93
CA THR A 119 44.01 -13.39 -18.96
C THR A 119 43.30 -13.09 -20.26
N ILE A 120 43.97 -12.41 -21.18
CA ILE A 120 43.43 -12.02 -22.47
C ILE A 120 43.32 -13.29 -23.34
N LEU A 121 42.17 -13.97 -23.30
CA LEU A 121 41.94 -15.17 -24.10
C LEU A 121 41.58 -14.78 -25.54
N ARG A 122 42.50 -15.00 -26.49
CA ARG A 122 42.21 -14.86 -27.93
C ARG A 122 41.37 -16.06 -28.39
N LEU A 123 40.09 -15.82 -28.70
CA LEU A 123 39.11 -16.85 -29.07
C LEU A 123 39.30 -17.46 -30.48
N TRP A 124 40.10 -16.84 -31.36
CA TRP A 124 40.30 -17.34 -32.72
C TRP A 124 41.76 -17.74 -32.96
N HIS A 125 41.99 -19.04 -33.19
CA HIS A 125 43.31 -19.54 -33.57
C HIS A 125 43.36 -19.81 -35.08
N SER A 126 44.16 -19.03 -35.80
CA SER A 126 44.25 -19.03 -37.27
C SER A 126 44.71 -20.36 -37.90
N LYS A 127 45.03 -21.38 -37.10
CA LYS A 127 45.47 -22.69 -37.59
C LYS A 127 44.29 -23.58 -38.04
N LEU A 128 43.08 -23.45 -37.47
CA LEU A 128 41.92 -24.28 -37.90
C LEU A 128 41.34 -23.85 -39.25
N VAL A 129 41.41 -22.56 -39.56
CA VAL A 129 40.82 -22.01 -40.79
C VAL A 129 41.41 -22.66 -42.05
N LYS A 130 42.69 -23.08 -41.98
CA LYS A 130 43.37 -23.77 -43.09
C LYS A 130 42.79 -25.17 -43.36
N TYR A 131 42.37 -25.89 -42.32
CA TYR A 131 41.78 -27.23 -42.46
C TYR A 131 40.30 -27.16 -42.88
N ALA A 132 39.56 -26.16 -42.40
CA ALA A 132 38.18 -25.93 -42.80
C ALA A 132 38.05 -25.75 -44.33
N SER A 133 38.97 -24.97 -44.94
CA SER A 133 38.99 -24.78 -46.40
C SER A 133 39.21 -26.10 -47.17
N ALA A 134 40.14 -26.95 -46.73
CA ALA A 134 40.39 -28.25 -47.39
C ALA A 134 39.21 -29.21 -47.27
N ALA A 135 38.55 -29.27 -46.10
CA ALA A 135 37.37 -30.10 -45.89
C ALA A 135 36.21 -29.68 -46.81
N CYS A 136 35.99 -28.38 -47.01
CA CYS A 136 34.99 -27.89 -47.95
C CYS A 136 35.28 -28.33 -49.39
N PHE A 137 36.55 -28.32 -49.84
CA PHE A 137 36.89 -28.83 -51.18
C PHE A 137 36.65 -30.33 -51.32
N VAL A 138 36.92 -31.13 -50.29
CA VAL A 138 36.62 -32.58 -50.30
C VAL A 138 35.12 -32.84 -50.36
N ILE A 139 34.31 -32.08 -49.61
CA ILE A 139 32.85 -32.18 -49.64
C ILE A 139 32.31 -31.76 -51.01
N ILE A 140 32.76 -30.62 -51.56
CA ILE A 140 32.30 -30.13 -52.87
C ILE A 140 32.72 -31.07 -54.00
N ALA A 141 33.95 -31.60 -53.96
CA ALA A 141 34.40 -32.59 -54.94
C ALA A 141 33.63 -33.91 -54.80
N GLY A 142 33.43 -34.40 -53.58
CA GLY A 142 32.64 -35.61 -53.31
C GLY A 142 31.20 -35.47 -53.81
N VAL A 143 30.49 -34.43 -53.39
CA VAL A 143 29.11 -34.15 -53.83
C VAL A 143 29.06 -33.88 -55.34
N GLY A 144 30.01 -33.13 -55.89
CA GLY A 144 30.09 -32.86 -57.34
C GLY A 144 30.30 -34.13 -58.16
N THR A 145 31.15 -35.06 -57.71
CA THR A 145 31.37 -36.35 -58.39
C THR A 145 30.16 -37.28 -58.30
N ILE A 146 29.43 -37.26 -57.17
CA ILE A 146 28.20 -38.03 -56.98
C ILE A 146 27.08 -37.45 -57.85
N TYR A 147 26.91 -36.13 -57.89
CA TYR A 147 25.84 -35.45 -58.63
C TYR A 147 26.01 -35.53 -60.15
N LEU A 148 27.24 -35.51 -60.67
CA LEU A 148 27.51 -35.66 -62.11
C LEU A 148 27.40 -37.12 -62.60
N ASN A 149 27.57 -38.11 -61.70
CA ASN A 149 27.45 -39.53 -62.03
C ASN A 149 26.02 -40.07 -61.80
N SER A 150 25.17 -39.35 -61.07
CA SER A 150 23.85 -39.83 -60.66
C SER A 150 22.71 -38.89 -61.07
N GLN A 151 22.19 -39.09 -62.28
CA GLN A 151 20.75 -38.97 -62.54
C GLN A 151 20.24 -40.35 -63.01
N PRO A 152 19.17 -40.92 -62.43
CA PRO A 152 18.67 -40.87 -61.07
C PRO A 152 18.71 -42.27 -60.39
N ALA A 153 18.97 -42.31 -59.08
CA ALA A 153 18.51 -43.39 -58.21
C ALA A 153 18.36 -42.82 -56.80
N GLU A 154 17.15 -42.36 -56.51
CA GLU A 154 16.66 -41.99 -55.18
C GLU A 154 16.97 -43.12 -54.18
N GLN A 155 17.81 -42.84 -53.18
CA GLN A 155 17.78 -43.59 -51.92
C GLN A 155 18.01 -42.63 -50.76
N LYS A 156 16.98 -41.80 -50.57
CA LYS A 156 16.74 -40.99 -49.37
C LYS A 156 16.63 -41.92 -48.16
N SER A 157 17.43 -41.67 -47.12
CA SER A 157 17.40 -42.38 -45.84
C SER A 157 16.15 -41.95 -45.05
N LEU A 158 14.99 -42.49 -45.41
CA LEU A 158 13.66 -42.07 -44.90
C LEU A 158 13.06 -43.09 -43.94
N THR A 159 13.70 -43.31 -42.80
CA THR A 159 13.12 -44.19 -41.77
C THR A 159 12.98 -43.53 -40.41
N ALA A 160 13.84 -42.58 -40.04
CA ALA A 160 13.71 -41.87 -38.76
C ALA A 160 12.71 -40.71 -38.82
N GLU A 161 12.69 -39.95 -39.92
CA GLU A 161 11.85 -38.75 -40.09
C GLU A 161 10.39 -39.10 -40.47
N LEU A 162 10.17 -40.24 -41.13
CA LEU A 162 8.83 -40.70 -41.54
C LEU A 162 7.97 -41.14 -40.34
N VAL A 163 8.58 -41.76 -39.34
CA VAL A 163 7.90 -42.22 -38.12
C VAL A 163 7.49 -41.03 -37.25
N THR A 164 8.30 -39.97 -37.22
CA THR A 164 7.97 -38.74 -36.50
C THR A 164 6.87 -37.94 -37.19
N GLU A 165 6.86 -37.87 -38.53
CA GLU A 165 5.76 -37.24 -39.29
C GLU A 165 4.43 -38.00 -39.15
N GLN A 166 4.47 -39.34 -39.13
CA GLN A 166 3.26 -40.15 -38.97
C GLN A 166 2.64 -40.02 -37.56
N MET A 167 3.45 -39.81 -36.51
CA MET A 167 2.92 -39.51 -35.17
C MET A 167 2.41 -38.06 -35.01
N LEU A 168 2.81 -37.15 -35.89
CA LEU A 168 2.28 -35.78 -35.92
C LEU A 168 0.93 -35.69 -36.64
N TYR A 169 0.64 -36.63 -37.56
CA TYR A 169 -0.61 -36.67 -38.33
C TYR A 169 -1.81 -37.23 -37.54
N ASP A 170 -1.54 -37.97 -36.46
CA ASP A 170 -2.56 -38.65 -35.64
C ASP A 170 -3.04 -37.78 -34.45
N ILE A 171 -2.63 -36.49 -34.43
CA ILE A 171 -3.13 -35.52 -33.47
C ILE A 171 -4.40 -34.91 -34.05
N ASP A 172 -5.53 -35.19 -33.41
CA ASP A 172 -6.84 -34.67 -33.81
C ASP A 172 -6.88 -33.13 -33.71
N GLU A 173 -7.56 -32.46 -34.65
CA GLU A 173 -7.61 -30.99 -34.70
C GLU A 173 -8.26 -30.40 -33.43
N ASP A 174 -9.21 -31.13 -32.84
CA ASP A 174 -9.85 -30.78 -31.58
C ASP A 174 -8.88 -30.76 -30.39
N VAL A 175 -7.83 -31.61 -30.39
CA VAL A 175 -6.80 -31.65 -29.33
C VAL A 175 -5.85 -30.47 -29.44
N ILE A 176 -5.55 -30.03 -30.67
CA ILE A 176 -4.76 -28.83 -30.93
C ILE A 176 -5.55 -27.59 -30.49
N ILE A 177 -6.84 -27.53 -30.81
CA ILE A 177 -7.73 -26.45 -30.37
C ILE A 177 -7.86 -26.45 -28.85
N GLU A 178 -8.06 -27.61 -28.20
CA GLU A 178 -8.10 -27.72 -26.74
C GLU A 178 -6.79 -27.24 -26.10
N HIS A 179 -5.62 -27.58 -26.65
CA HIS A 179 -4.33 -27.12 -26.11
C HIS A 179 -4.09 -25.62 -26.32
N ILE A 180 -4.58 -25.04 -27.42
CA ILE A 180 -4.48 -23.60 -27.70
C ILE A 180 -5.52 -22.80 -26.91
N GLU A 181 -6.71 -23.34 -26.67
CA GLU A 181 -7.75 -22.72 -25.84
C GLU A 181 -7.41 -22.83 -24.35
N ALA A 182 -6.84 -23.96 -23.92
CA ALA A 182 -6.24 -24.11 -22.58
C ALA A 182 -4.98 -23.23 -22.40
N THR A 183 -4.36 -22.82 -23.51
CA THR A 183 -3.21 -21.91 -23.54
C THR A 183 -3.56 -20.64 -24.32
N GLU A 184 -4.61 -19.92 -23.89
CA GLU A 184 -4.77 -18.52 -24.29
C GLU A 184 -3.43 -17.80 -24.13
N PRO A 185 -3.06 -16.85 -25.03
CA PRO A 185 -1.95 -15.96 -24.76
C PRO A 185 -2.31 -15.26 -23.46
N ARG A 186 -1.62 -15.62 -22.39
CA ARG A 186 -1.63 -14.90 -21.12
C ARG A 186 -1.26 -13.46 -21.45
N GLN A 187 -2.26 -12.63 -21.75
CA GLN A 187 -2.23 -11.23 -21.38
C GLN A 187 -1.76 -11.27 -19.94
N ALA A 188 -0.62 -10.65 -19.67
CA ALA A 188 -0.04 -10.62 -18.35
C ALA A 188 -1.14 -10.19 -17.37
N GLN A 189 -1.75 -11.18 -16.70
CA GLN A 189 -2.70 -10.93 -15.65
C GLN A 189 -1.87 -10.28 -14.58
N ALA A 190 -2.00 -8.96 -14.47
CA ALA A 190 -1.54 -8.19 -13.33
C ALA A 190 -1.98 -8.99 -12.10
N SER A 191 -0.99 -9.56 -11.42
CA SER A 191 -1.23 -10.39 -10.25
C SER A 191 -1.89 -9.51 -9.17
N ALA A 192 -2.60 -10.09 -8.20
CA ALA A 192 -3.25 -9.28 -7.16
C ALA A 192 -2.27 -8.33 -6.44
N SER A 193 -0.98 -8.67 -6.40
CA SER A 193 0.08 -7.78 -5.90
C SER A 193 0.36 -6.59 -6.80
N ASP A 194 0.18 -6.72 -8.11
CA ASP A 194 0.45 -5.69 -9.12
C ASP A 194 -0.63 -4.59 -9.07
N VAL A 195 -1.90 -4.98 -8.87
CA VAL A 195 -3.02 -4.04 -8.62
C VAL A 195 -2.87 -3.34 -7.26
N ALA A 196 -2.41 -4.07 -6.24
CA ALA A 196 -2.11 -3.49 -4.92
C ALA A 196 -0.93 -2.52 -4.98
N LEU A 197 0.07 -2.81 -5.83
CA LEU A 197 1.22 -1.95 -6.04
C LEU A 197 0.85 -0.68 -6.82
N GLU A 198 0.06 -0.79 -7.89
CA GLU A 198 -0.45 0.36 -8.64
C GLU A 198 -1.27 1.30 -7.75
N SER A 199 -2.18 0.76 -6.94
CA SER A 199 -2.99 1.57 -6.04
C SER A 199 -2.15 2.25 -4.95
N TYR A 200 -1.14 1.57 -4.41
CA TYR A 200 -0.20 2.18 -3.47
C TYR A 200 0.61 3.31 -4.11
N ILE A 201 1.09 3.13 -5.34
CA ILE A 201 1.86 4.14 -6.06
C ILE A 201 1.00 5.37 -6.34
N LEU A 202 -0.25 5.19 -6.82
CA LEU A 202 -1.16 6.30 -7.13
C LEU A 202 -1.62 7.07 -5.89
N ASN A 203 -1.71 6.43 -4.73
CA ASN A 203 -2.10 7.11 -3.49
C ASN A 203 -0.94 7.83 -2.79
N ASN A 204 0.31 7.41 -3.01
CA ASN A 204 1.47 7.94 -2.28
C ASN A 204 2.42 8.79 -3.12
N TYR A 205 2.32 8.76 -4.45
CA TYR A 205 3.19 9.53 -5.34
C TYR A 205 2.37 10.32 -6.36
N SER A 206 2.74 11.58 -6.58
CA SER A 206 2.14 12.40 -7.64
C SER A 206 2.72 12.08 -9.01
N GLN A 207 1.97 12.29 -10.09
CA GLN A 207 2.45 11.99 -11.46
C GLN A 207 3.76 12.70 -11.82
N ASN A 208 4.04 13.87 -11.23
CA ASN A 208 5.28 14.61 -11.45
C ASN A 208 6.49 13.93 -10.79
N GLU A 209 6.31 13.32 -9.61
CA GLU A 209 7.37 12.59 -8.90
C GLU A 209 7.69 11.24 -9.56
N ILE A 210 6.69 10.63 -10.19
CA ILE A 210 6.85 9.37 -10.95
C ILE A 210 7.53 9.63 -12.31
N ALA A 211 7.28 10.79 -12.92
CA ALA A 211 7.79 11.14 -14.25
C ALA A 211 9.20 11.75 -14.25
N GLY A 212 9.81 12.01 -13.08
CA GLY A 212 11.19 12.48 -12.99
C GLY A 212 11.47 13.80 -13.71
N LEU A 213 10.64 14.82 -13.48
CA LEU A 213 10.88 16.22 -13.84
C LEU A 213 10.77 17.13 -12.62
#